data_AF-A0A1E8YHQ2-F1
#
_entry.id   AF-A0A1E8YHQ2-F1
#
_cell.length_a   1.000
_cell.length_b   1.000
_cell.length_c   1.000
_cell.angle_alpha   90.00
_cell.angle_beta   90.00
_cell.angle_gamma   90.00
#
_symmetry.space_group_name_H-M   'P 1'
#
loop_
_entity.id
_entity.type
_entity.pdbx_description
1 polymer ?
#
loop_
_entity_poly.entity_id
_entity_poly.type
_entity_poly.pdbx_seq_one_letter_code
_entity_poly.pdbx_strand_id
1 'polypeptide(L)'
;MKKLILLLLTVILAGVLYINFIPQSSNSNEMKEEQTILSDNTNGSQVEIVSDNQTEAEATITSTEADATNPSEAETTVDSLFNESIINDRDFPQANVPENLLNVDIYTAINEYYIANYSEEEKTANQTALTDVELDNLAEVLNQKDALSGLELTVDQVTMNLDDEKVYIPRVIVPVTYENAQRIAEDNDINILSDVMTEIGNRLIMIAYYNPQEKELYVYHLTNWTKPLFTYTQE
;
A
#
# COMPACT_ATOMS: atom_id res chain seq x y z
N MET A 1 18.43 -14.48 -52.83
CA MET A 1 17.65 -13.26 -52.52
C MET A 1 17.25 -13.16 -51.04
N LYS A 2 16.70 -14.22 -50.40
CA LYS A 2 16.31 -14.17 -48.97
C LYS A 2 17.45 -13.80 -47.99
N LYS A 3 18.68 -14.26 -48.23
CA LYS A 3 19.84 -13.93 -47.38
C LYS A 3 20.31 -12.47 -47.49
N LEU A 4 20.02 -11.80 -48.61
CA LEU A 4 20.43 -10.40 -48.83
C LEU A 4 19.50 -9.43 -48.10
N ILE A 5 18.20 -9.76 -48.04
CA ILE A 5 17.18 -8.97 -47.34
C ILE A 5 17.38 -9.02 -45.82
N LEU A 6 17.73 -10.20 -45.29
CA LEU A 6 17.99 -10.36 -43.86
C LEU A 6 19.21 -9.56 -43.39
N LEU A 7 20.24 -9.46 -44.23
CA LEU A 7 21.47 -8.71 -43.94
C LEU A 7 21.25 -7.19 -44.05
N LEU A 8 20.29 -6.75 -44.87
CA LEU A 8 19.94 -5.33 -44.99
C LEU A 8 19.10 -4.85 -43.79
N LEU A 9 18.23 -5.72 -43.25
CA LEU A 9 17.43 -5.44 -42.05
C LEU A 9 18.28 -5.33 -40.78
N THR A 10 19.32 -6.15 -40.63
CA THR A 10 20.21 -6.09 -39.44
C THR A 10 21.07 -4.83 -39.42
N VAL A 11 21.51 -4.33 -40.58
CA VAL A 11 22.32 -3.10 -40.67
C VAL A 11 21.49 -1.85 -40.36
N ILE A 12 20.21 -1.82 -40.76
CA ILE A 12 19.31 -0.70 -40.43
C ILE A 12 19.02 -0.68 -38.92
N LEU A 13 18.78 -1.84 -38.29
CA LEU A 13 18.45 -1.90 -36.87
C LEU A 13 19.64 -1.48 -35.98
N ALA A 14 20.87 -1.82 -36.38
CA ALA A 14 22.09 -1.37 -35.68
C ALA A 14 22.36 0.14 -35.86
N GLY A 15 21.97 0.73 -37.00
CA GLY A 15 22.16 2.16 -37.28
C GLY A 15 21.23 3.08 -36.47
N VAL A 16 20.00 2.65 -36.20
CA VAL A 16 19.01 3.45 -35.44
C VAL A 16 19.37 3.51 -33.95
N LEU A 17 19.99 2.46 -33.41
CA LEU A 17 20.44 2.43 -32.01
C LEU A 17 21.62 3.37 -31.72
N TYR A 18 22.45 3.69 -32.73
CA TYR A 18 23.64 4.52 -32.52
C TYR A 18 23.36 6.03 -32.53
N ILE A 19 22.23 6.48 -33.09
CA ILE A 19 21.90 7.92 -33.20
C ILE A 19 21.16 8.44 -31.97
N ASN A 20 20.48 7.57 -31.21
CA ASN A 20 19.70 7.97 -30.03
C ASN A 20 20.45 7.88 -28.69
N PHE A 21 21.72 7.46 -28.70
CA PHE A 21 22.56 7.34 -27.50
C PHE A 21 23.65 8.42 -27.47
N ILE A 22 23.23 9.69 -27.36
CA ILE A 22 24.09 10.79 -26.92
C ILE A 22 23.52 11.30 -25.59
N PRO A 23 24.15 11.02 -24.43
CA PRO A 23 23.75 11.66 -23.18
C PRO A 23 24.21 13.13 -23.20
N GLN A 24 23.26 14.07 -23.15
CA GLN A 24 23.57 15.46 -22.84
C GLN A 24 23.82 15.60 -21.34
N SER A 25 25.09 15.80 -20.96
CA SER A 25 25.46 16.33 -19.65
C SER A 25 25.49 17.84 -19.67
N SER A 26 24.83 18.50 -18.71
CA SER A 26 25.27 19.72 -17.98
C SER A 26 24.11 20.17 -17.06
N ASN A 27 24.18 20.09 -15.74
CA ASN A 27 24.97 20.83 -14.73
C ASN A 27 24.22 22.03 -14.13
N SER A 28 23.96 21.91 -12.82
CA SER A 28 23.79 22.89 -11.72
C SER A 28 23.16 24.27 -11.95
N ASN A 29 22.20 24.65 -11.09
CA ASN A 29 22.48 25.74 -10.15
C ASN A 29 21.60 25.72 -8.88
N GLU A 30 22.34 25.88 -7.79
CA GLU A 30 22.01 26.10 -6.38
C GLU A 30 21.36 27.47 -6.17
N MET A 31 20.42 27.59 -5.22
CA MET A 31 20.27 28.81 -4.40
C MET A 31 19.51 28.51 -3.09
N LYS A 32 20.26 28.65 -1.98
CA LYS A 32 19.83 29.04 -0.62
C LYS A 32 19.04 30.36 -0.69
N GLU A 33 18.21 30.81 0.25
CA GLU A 33 18.16 30.87 1.72
C GLU A 33 16.71 31.38 2.02
N GLU A 34 16.08 31.28 3.19
CA GLU A 34 16.39 32.05 4.40
C GLU A 34 15.36 31.69 5.49
N GLN A 35 15.83 31.61 6.74
CA GLN A 35 15.04 31.45 7.96
C GLN A 35 14.30 32.74 8.33
N THR A 36 13.19 32.62 9.06
CA THR A 36 12.79 33.68 10.00
C THR A 36 12.18 33.07 11.26
N ILE A 37 12.86 33.27 12.40
CA ILE A 37 12.34 33.08 13.76
C ILE A 37 11.86 34.46 14.23
N LEU A 38 10.69 34.55 14.85
CA LEU A 38 10.44 35.56 15.89
C LEU A 38 9.34 35.11 16.86
N SER A 39 9.68 35.27 18.14
CA SER A 39 9.00 34.90 19.39
C SER A 39 7.86 35.85 19.78
N ASP A 40 6.92 35.40 20.65
CA ASP A 40 6.74 35.96 22.01
C ASP A 40 5.61 35.29 22.84
N ASN A 41 6.03 34.68 23.96
CA ASN A 41 5.59 34.84 25.37
C ASN A 41 4.12 35.20 25.75
N THR A 42 3.54 34.48 26.73
CA THR A 42 3.24 34.96 28.12
C THR A 42 2.39 33.97 28.95
N ASN A 43 2.84 33.73 30.21
CA ASN A 43 2.17 33.29 31.48
C ASN A 43 0.65 33.00 31.46
N GLY A 44 0.08 32.01 32.16
CA GLY A 44 0.45 31.35 33.42
C GLY A 44 -0.71 31.50 34.43
N SER A 45 -1.20 30.40 35.03
CA SER A 45 -1.73 30.37 36.42
C SER A 45 -2.21 28.95 36.79
N GLN A 46 -1.76 28.48 37.95
CA GLN A 46 -2.26 27.31 38.70
C GLN A 46 -3.70 27.56 39.23
N VAL A 47 -4.42 26.49 39.58
CA VAL A 47 -4.89 26.19 40.95
C VAL A 47 -5.57 24.81 40.97
N GLU A 48 -5.12 24.02 41.93
CA GLU A 48 -5.58 22.71 42.44
C GLU A 48 -6.66 22.92 43.51
N ILE A 49 -7.76 22.14 43.53
CA ILE A 49 -8.47 21.77 44.78
C ILE A 49 -9.06 20.35 44.66
N VAL A 50 -8.79 19.58 45.71
CA VAL A 50 -9.11 18.21 46.12
C VAL A 50 -10.54 18.07 46.66
N SER A 51 -11.13 16.85 46.67
CA SER A 51 -11.65 16.17 47.88
C SER A 51 -12.82 15.18 47.65
N ASP A 52 -12.50 13.89 47.80
CA ASP A 52 -13.09 12.80 48.62
C ASP A 52 -14.59 12.76 49.01
N ASN A 53 -15.22 11.59 48.77
CA ASN A 53 -15.75 10.58 49.74
C ASN A 53 -16.88 9.74 49.09
N GLN A 54 -16.80 8.41 48.97
CA GLN A 54 -16.88 7.30 49.96
C GLN A 54 -18.34 6.83 50.28
N THR A 55 -18.72 5.73 49.62
CA THR A 55 -19.39 4.47 50.04
C THR A 55 -20.42 4.43 51.21
N GLU A 56 -21.63 3.88 50.99
CA GLU A 56 -22.12 2.55 51.46
C GLU A 56 -23.67 2.36 51.34
N ALA A 57 -24.04 1.16 50.82
CA ALA A 57 -25.14 0.21 51.10
C ALA A 57 -26.56 0.71 51.52
N GLU A 58 -27.71 0.05 51.28
CA GLU A 58 -28.11 -1.28 50.83
C GLU A 58 -29.65 -1.20 50.64
N ALA A 59 -30.25 -1.89 49.66
CA ALA A 59 -31.68 -2.24 49.72
C ALA A 59 -31.97 -3.46 48.82
N THR A 60 -32.08 -4.61 49.45
CA THR A 60 -32.55 -5.87 48.87
C THR A 60 -34.05 -5.81 48.61
N ILE A 61 -34.49 -6.04 47.37
CA ILE A 61 -35.84 -6.52 47.07
C ILE A 61 -35.80 -7.52 45.90
N THR A 62 -36.26 -8.73 46.20
CA THR A 62 -36.47 -9.89 45.32
C THR A 62 -37.35 -9.58 44.11
N SER A 63 -36.96 -9.99 42.90
CA SER A 63 -37.86 -10.28 41.78
C SER A 63 -37.22 -11.22 40.74
N THR A 64 -37.85 -12.40 40.63
CA THR A 64 -38.04 -13.34 39.53
C THR A 64 -37.31 -13.17 38.18
N GLU A 65 -36.70 -14.28 37.75
CA GLU A 65 -36.31 -14.73 36.39
C GLU A 65 -36.37 -13.75 35.21
N ALA A 66 -35.20 -13.48 34.64
CA ALA A 66 -35.02 -13.36 33.20
C ALA A 66 -33.66 -13.97 32.84
N ASP A 67 -33.66 -14.95 31.94
CA ASP A 67 -32.46 -15.46 31.27
C ASP A 67 -31.70 -14.28 30.68
N ALA A 68 -30.62 -13.88 31.35
CA ALA A 68 -29.60 -13.02 30.78
C ALA A 68 -28.82 -13.86 29.77
N THR A 69 -29.40 -14.03 28.59
CA THR A 69 -28.57 -14.28 27.40
C THR A 69 -27.75 -13.01 27.25
N ASN A 70 -26.49 -13.07 27.69
CA ASN A 70 -25.50 -12.07 27.31
C ASN A 70 -25.68 -11.86 25.80
N PRO A 71 -25.94 -10.64 25.30
CA PRO A 71 -25.60 -10.38 23.92
C PRO A 71 -24.10 -10.65 23.88
N SER A 72 -23.73 -11.76 23.23
CA SER A 72 -22.38 -11.90 22.72
C SER A 72 -22.13 -10.59 22.02
N GLU A 73 -21.26 -9.76 22.59
CA GLU A 73 -20.59 -8.75 21.81
C GLU A 73 -20.12 -9.51 20.59
N ALA A 74 -20.73 -9.22 19.44
CA ALA A 74 -20.19 -9.68 18.19
C ALA A 74 -18.78 -9.14 18.22
N GLU A 75 -17.79 -10.02 18.33
CA GLU A 75 -16.43 -9.65 18.01
C GLU A 75 -16.53 -9.08 16.60
N THR A 76 -16.55 -7.76 16.49
CA THR A 76 -16.27 -7.10 15.23
C THR A 76 -14.79 -7.37 15.03
N THR A 77 -14.48 -8.55 14.50
CA THR A 77 -13.27 -8.72 13.73
C THR A 77 -13.36 -7.60 12.71
N VAL A 78 -12.49 -6.61 12.84
CA VAL A 78 -12.36 -5.61 11.79
C VAL A 78 -11.80 -6.41 10.63
N ASP A 79 -12.71 -6.93 9.82
CA ASP A 79 -12.39 -7.62 8.59
C ASP A 79 -11.52 -6.66 7.80
N SER A 80 -10.39 -7.16 7.31
CA SER A 80 -9.40 -6.39 6.56
C SER A 80 -9.99 -5.42 5.55
N LEU A 81 -9.23 -4.37 5.22
CA LEU A 81 -9.67 -3.26 4.36
C LEU A 81 -10.37 -3.69 3.07
N PHE A 82 -9.97 -4.82 2.47
CA PHE A 82 -10.55 -5.33 1.22
C PHE A 82 -11.08 -6.76 1.31
N ASN A 83 -11.35 -7.27 2.53
CA ASN A 83 -11.65 -8.69 2.76
C ASN A 83 -10.62 -9.64 2.11
N GLU A 84 -9.35 -9.23 2.07
CA GLU A 84 -8.29 -9.99 1.43
C GLU A 84 -7.74 -11.11 2.33
N SER A 85 -7.18 -12.16 1.73
CA SER A 85 -6.51 -13.26 2.43
C SER A 85 -5.08 -13.43 1.92
N ILE A 86 -4.11 -13.51 2.84
CA ILE A 86 -2.69 -13.73 2.53
C ILE A 86 -2.49 -15.20 2.17
N ILE A 87 -1.84 -15.47 1.03
CA ILE A 87 -1.64 -16.85 0.54
C ILE A 87 -0.18 -17.32 0.55
N ASN A 88 0.78 -16.41 0.77
CA ASN A 88 2.20 -16.69 0.95
C ASN A 88 2.73 -15.80 2.09
N ASP A 89 2.47 -16.17 3.35
CA ASP A 89 2.84 -15.37 4.51
C ASP A 89 4.37 -15.22 4.63
N ARG A 90 4.83 -13.96 4.65
CA ARG A 90 6.24 -13.56 4.67
C ARG A 90 6.55 -12.58 5.80
N ASP A 91 5.98 -12.86 6.99
CA ASP A 91 6.23 -12.16 8.26
C ASP A 91 5.48 -10.84 8.47
N PHE A 92 4.62 -10.44 7.55
CA PHE A 92 3.83 -9.20 7.66
C PHE A 92 2.33 -9.48 7.86
N PRO A 93 1.66 -8.69 8.73
CA PRO A 93 0.26 -8.93 9.03
C PRO A 93 -0.65 -8.61 7.84
N GLN A 94 -1.93 -8.94 8.01
CA GLN A 94 -3.00 -8.44 7.15
C GLN A 94 -3.07 -6.90 7.25
N ALA A 95 -3.57 -6.24 6.20
CA ALA A 95 -3.66 -4.79 6.21
C ALA A 95 -4.69 -4.31 7.24
N ASN A 96 -4.30 -3.34 8.06
CA ASN A 96 -5.19 -2.66 8.98
C ASN A 96 -6.10 -1.68 8.23
N VAL A 97 -7.27 -1.42 8.80
CA VAL A 97 -8.21 -0.41 8.30
C VAL A 97 -7.91 0.90 9.04
N PRO A 98 -7.48 1.96 8.33
CA PRO A 98 -7.32 3.28 8.95
C PRO A 98 -8.60 3.73 9.66
N GLU A 99 -8.48 4.39 10.82
CA GLU A 99 -9.63 4.79 11.63
C GLU A 99 -10.66 5.62 10.85
N ASN A 100 -10.18 6.50 9.96
CA ASN A 100 -11.02 7.35 9.11
C ASN A 100 -11.83 6.56 8.06
N LEU A 101 -11.53 5.27 7.88
CA LEU A 101 -12.14 4.37 6.90
C LEU A 101 -13.01 3.27 7.53
N LEU A 102 -13.02 3.12 8.86
CA LEU A 102 -13.74 2.03 9.56
C LEU A 102 -15.26 1.95 9.29
N ASN A 103 -15.88 3.05 8.86
CA ASN A 103 -17.32 3.11 8.60
C ASN A 103 -17.65 3.32 7.12
N VAL A 104 -16.68 3.12 6.24
CA VAL A 104 -16.85 3.27 4.79
C VAL A 104 -16.91 1.88 4.17
N ASP A 105 -17.92 1.61 3.35
CA ASP A 105 -18.02 0.35 2.60
C ASP A 105 -17.09 0.38 1.38
N ILE A 106 -15.79 0.32 1.66
CA ILE A 106 -14.71 0.42 0.66
C ILE A 106 -14.74 -0.77 -0.28
N TYR A 107 -14.96 -1.96 0.25
CA TYR A 107 -14.96 -3.18 -0.56
C TYR A 107 -16.08 -3.16 -1.61
N THR A 108 -17.31 -2.78 -1.24
CA THR A 108 -18.41 -2.68 -2.21
C THR A 108 -18.09 -1.65 -3.29
N ALA A 109 -17.59 -0.46 -2.93
CA ALA A 109 -17.24 0.58 -3.88
C ALA A 109 -16.14 0.15 -4.86
N ILE A 110 -15.10 -0.53 -4.36
CA ILE A 110 -14.02 -1.07 -5.19
C ILE A 110 -14.55 -2.13 -6.14
N ASN A 111 -15.41 -3.04 -5.67
CA ASN A 111 -15.97 -4.10 -6.49
C ASN A 111 -16.86 -3.54 -7.61
N GLU A 112 -17.75 -2.59 -7.30
CA GLU A 112 -18.58 -1.91 -8.30
C GLU A 112 -17.73 -1.17 -9.35
N TYR A 113 -16.70 -0.46 -8.91
CA TYR A 113 -15.79 0.23 -9.84
C TYR A 113 -15.02 -0.76 -10.72
N TYR A 114 -14.53 -1.86 -10.15
CA TYR A 114 -13.82 -2.90 -10.88
C TYR A 114 -14.69 -3.50 -12.00
N ILE A 115 -15.93 -3.88 -11.67
CA ILE A 115 -16.91 -4.43 -12.63
C ILE A 115 -17.16 -3.45 -13.78
N ALA A 116 -17.34 -2.17 -13.48
CA ALA A 116 -17.72 -1.17 -14.46
C ALA A 116 -16.57 -0.71 -15.37
N ASN A 117 -15.32 -0.75 -14.88
CA ASN A 117 -14.20 -0.08 -15.54
C ASN A 117 -13.11 -1.01 -16.04
N TYR A 118 -12.97 -2.22 -15.51
CA TYR A 118 -11.91 -3.15 -15.94
C TYR A 118 -12.35 -3.96 -17.15
N SER A 119 -11.46 -4.01 -18.14
CA SER A 119 -11.62 -4.87 -19.32
C SER A 119 -11.34 -6.33 -18.95
N GLU A 120 -11.87 -7.25 -19.74
CA GLU A 120 -11.62 -8.70 -19.56
C GLU A 120 -10.13 -9.06 -19.60
N GLU A 121 -9.31 -8.35 -20.37
CA GLU A 121 -7.85 -8.54 -20.38
C GLU A 121 -7.22 -8.15 -19.04
N GLU A 122 -7.59 -6.99 -18.49
CA GLU A 122 -7.13 -6.55 -17.17
C GLU A 122 -7.62 -7.49 -16.06
N LYS A 123 -8.84 -8.00 -16.14
CA LYS A 123 -9.35 -8.99 -15.17
C LYS A 123 -8.57 -10.29 -15.26
N THR A 124 -8.42 -10.84 -16.46
CA THR A 124 -7.69 -12.09 -16.72
C THR A 124 -6.24 -12.02 -16.27
N ALA A 125 -5.59 -10.86 -16.37
CA ALA A 125 -4.23 -10.66 -15.90
C ALA A 125 -4.05 -11.03 -14.43
N ASN A 126 -5.10 -10.93 -13.60
CA ASN A 126 -5.06 -11.19 -12.16
C ASN A 126 -5.56 -12.58 -11.74
N GLN A 127 -5.92 -13.44 -12.69
CA GLN A 127 -6.53 -14.76 -12.40
C GLN A 127 -5.52 -15.88 -12.12
N THR A 128 -4.23 -15.63 -12.36
CA THR A 128 -3.16 -16.60 -12.08
C THR A 128 -2.30 -16.10 -10.93
N ALA A 129 -2.06 -16.92 -9.92
CA ALA A 129 -1.12 -16.61 -8.85
C ALA A 129 0.30 -16.49 -9.40
N LEU A 130 1.07 -15.50 -8.91
CA LEU A 130 2.52 -15.54 -9.04
C LEU A 130 3.08 -16.63 -8.12
N THR A 131 4.10 -17.33 -8.59
CA THR A 131 4.86 -18.31 -7.81
C THR A 131 5.80 -17.61 -6.82
N ASP A 132 6.23 -18.32 -5.77
CA ASP A 132 7.19 -17.77 -4.81
C ASP A 132 8.49 -17.29 -5.46
N VAL A 133 8.96 -18.00 -6.49
CA VAL A 133 10.16 -17.62 -7.24
C VAL A 133 9.94 -16.32 -8.02
N GLU A 134 8.75 -16.10 -8.58
CA GLU A 134 8.42 -14.84 -9.25
C GLU A 134 8.32 -13.68 -8.26
N LEU A 135 7.74 -13.91 -7.07
CA LEU A 135 7.66 -12.91 -6.01
C LEU A 135 9.06 -12.57 -5.44
N ASP A 136 9.92 -13.57 -5.25
CA ASP A 136 11.31 -13.40 -4.81
C ASP A 136 12.11 -12.58 -5.83
N ASN A 137 12.02 -12.95 -7.11
CA ASN A 137 12.70 -12.23 -8.19
C ASN A 137 12.20 -10.79 -8.30
N LEU A 138 10.90 -10.56 -8.15
CA LEU A 138 10.33 -9.22 -8.16
C LEU A 138 10.90 -8.38 -7.00
N ALA A 139 10.92 -8.94 -5.78
CA ALA A 139 11.51 -8.25 -4.63
C ALA A 139 13.00 -7.95 -4.85
N GLU A 140 13.77 -8.90 -5.39
CA GLU A 140 15.19 -8.72 -5.71
C GLU A 140 15.39 -7.60 -6.74
N VAL A 141 14.64 -7.62 -7.84
CA VAL A 141 14.74 -6.59 -8.90
C VAL A 141 14.43 -5.21 -8.35
N LEU A 142 13.37 -5.05 -7.55
CA LEU A 142 13.00 -3.77 -6.95
C LEU A 142 14.11 -3.24 -6.01
N ASN A 143 14.70 -4.11 -5.19
CA ASN A 143 15.77 -3.72 -4.27
C ASN A 143 17.11 -3.41 -4.98
N GLN A 144 17.29 -3.83 -6.23
CA GLN A 144 18.43 -3.46 -7.06
C GLN A 144 18.28 -2.09 -7.75
N LYS A 145 17.10 -1.48 -7.70
CA LYS A 145 16.85 -0.16 -8.30
C LYS A 145 17.46 0.93 -7.42
N ASP A 146 18.30 1.77 -8.01
CA ASP A 146 18.94 2.88 -7.30
C ASP A 146 17.92 3.77 -6.56
N ALA A 147 16.76 4.04 -7.20
CA ALA A 147 15.70 4.88 -6.66
C ALA A 147 14.95 4.27 -5.46
N LEU A 148 15.03 2.95 -5.27
CA LEU A 148 14.38 2.21 -4.17
C LEU A 148 15.41 1.63 -3.19
N SER A 149 16.69 1.89 -3.44
CA SER A 149 17.78 1.34 -2.64
C SER A 149 17.66 1.80 -1.19
N GLY A 150 17.83 0.86 -0.25
CA GLY A 150 17.73 1.13 1.18
C GLY A 150 16.33 1.03 1.77
N LEU A 151 15.27 0.80 0.98
CA LEU A 151 13.94 0.49 1.51
C LEU A 151 13.78 -0.97 1.96
N GLU A 152 14.61 -1.90 1.45
CA GLU A 152 14.56 -3.33 1.78
C GLU A 152 13.17 -3.96 1.55
N LEU A 153 12.59 -3.67 0.38
CA LEU A 153 11.24 -4.07 0.00
C LEU A 153 11.05 -5.59 0.07
N THR A 154 9.89 -6.02 0.53
CA THR A 154 9.45 -7.41 0.40
C THR A 154 8.21 -7.48 -0.48
N VAL A 155 7.97 -8.65 -1.07
CA VAL A 155 6.79 -8.88 -1.90
C VAL A 155 6.14 -10.19 -1.48
N ASP A 156 4.87 -10.11 -1.13
CA ASP A 156 4.01 -11.28 -0.95
C ASP A 156 2.79 -11.19 -1.88
N GLN A 157 1.78 -12.02 -1.62
CA GLN A 157 0.58 -12.05 -2.44
C GLN A 157 -0.66 -12.25 -1.56
N VAL A 158 -1.69 -11.48 -1.89
CA VAL A 158 -3.01 -11.59 -1.30
C VAL A 158 -4.02 -12.04 -2.35
N THR A 159 -5.16 -12.52 -1.87
CA THR A 159 -6.30 -12.85 -2.70
C THR A 159 -7.53 -12.10 -2.21
N MET A 160 -8.35 -11.64 -3.14
CA MET A 160 -9.65 -11.04 -2.84
C MET A 160 -10.66 -11.50 -3.88
N ASN A 161 -11.95 -11.37 -3.59
CA ASN A 161 -12.98 -11.62 -4.59
C ASN A 161 -13.37 -10.28 -5.23
N LEU A 162 -13.34 -10.20 -6.56
CA LEU A 162 -13.83 -9.06 -7.34
C LEU A 162 -14.62 -9.60 -8.52
N ASP A 163 -15.78 -9.02 -8.80
CA ASP A 163 -16.71 -9.51 -9.84
C ASP A 163 -17.04 -11.01 -9.69
N ASP A 164 -17.24 -11.45 -8.44
CA ASP A 164 -17.44 -12.87 -8.06
C ASP A 164 -16.29 -13.82 -8.46
N GLU A 165 -15.14 -13.28 -8.88
CA GLU A 165 -13.94 -14.03 -9.24
C GLU A 165 -12.81 -13.81 -8.22
N LYS A 166 -12.02 -14.87 -7.97
CA LYS A 166 -10.87 -14.79 -7.08
C LYS A 166 -9.67 -14.18 -7.82
N VAL A 167 -9.26 -12.98 -7.43
CA VAL A 167 -8.08 -12.31 -8.00
C VAL A 167 -6.85 -12.50 -7.10
N TYR A 168 -5.68 -12.57 -7.74
CA TYR A 168 -4.37 -12.70 -7.09
C TYR A 168 -3.58 -11.41 -7.27
N ILE A 169 -3.25 -10.75 -6.15
CA ILE A 169 -2.65 -9.41 -6.17
C ILE A 169 -1.30 -9.48 -5.44
N PRO A 170 -0.17 -9.25 -6.13
CA PRO A 170 1.10 -9.04 -5.46
C PRO A 170 1.01 -7.79 -4.58
N ARG A 171 1.48 -7.93 -3.35
CA ARG A 171 1.54 -6.85 -2.38
C ARG A 171 3.00 -6.55 -2.08
N VAL A 172 3.43 -5.38 -2.54
CA VAL A 172 4.76 -4.85 -2.23
C VAL A 172 4.68 -4.18 -0.87
N ILE A 173 5.53 -4.63 0.03
CA ILE A 173 5.59 -4.16 1.41
C ILE A 173 6.86 -3.34 1.58
N VAL A 174 6.66 -2.10 1.98
CA VAL A 174 7.74 -1.20 2.41
C VAL A 174 7.86 -1.36 3.93
N PRO A 175 8.97 -1.90 4.46
CA PRO A 175 9.11 -2.27 5.88
C PRO A 175 9.31 -1.07 6.83
N VAL A 176 8.86 0.12 6.43
CA VAL A 176 8.88 1.36 7.20
C VAL A 176 7.62 2.18 6.90
N THR A 177 7.34 3.18 7.75
CA THR A 177 6.21 4.09 7.53
C THR A 177 6.38 4.88 6.23
N TYR A 178 5.27 5.32 5.63
CA TYR A 178 5.27 6.13 4.41
C TYR A 178 6.18 7.36 4.51
N GLU A 179 6.09 8.11 5.62
CA GLU A 179 6.91 9.29 5.87
C GLU A 179 8.42 8.97 5.88
N ASN A 180 8.81 7.83 6.47
CA ASN A 180 10.22 7.40 6.48
C ASN A 180 10.67 6.86 5.12
N ALA A 181 9.80 6.14 4.42
CA ALA A 181 10.08 5.70 3.06
C ALA A 181 10.39 6.89 2.15
N GLN A 182 9.56 7.95 2.19
CA GLN A 182 9.77 9.18 1.42
C GLN A 182 11.07 9.92 1.76
N ARG A 183 11.60 9.77 2.98
CA ARG A 183 12.92 10.33 3.36
C ARG A 183 14.09 9.50 2.83
N ILE A 184 13.93 8.18 2.72
CA ILE A 184 14.96 7.25 2.24
C ILE A 184 15.01 7.27 0.72
N ALA A 185 13.84 7.18 0.09
CA ALA A 185 13.62 7.14 -1.33
C ALA A 185 12.42 8.04 -1.67
N GLU A 186 12.69 9.21 -2.23
CA GLU A 186 11.64 10.13 -2.67
C GLU A 186 10.82 9.51 -3.81
N ASP A 187 9.53 9.80 -3.85
CA ASP A 187 8.57 9.27 -4.84
C ASP A 187 8.59 7.74 -4.93
N ASN A 188 8.81 7.06 -3.79
CA ASN A 188 9.02 5.62 -3.79
C ASN A 188 7.82 4.84 -4.33
N ASP A 189 6.58 5.30 -4.10
CA ASP A 189 5.38 4.65 -4.63
C ASP A 189 5.32 4.69 -6.16
N ILE A 190 5.64 5.84 -6.77
CA ILE A 190 5.72 5.97 -8.24
C ILE A 190 6.79 5.02 -8.80
N ASN A 191 7.96 4.99 -8.16
CA ASN A 191 9.07 4.13 -8.58
C ASN A 191 8.71 2.64 -8.44
N ILE A 192 8.11 2.23 -7.31
CA ILE A 192 7.60 0.87 -7.09
C ILE A 192 6.57 0.51 -8.17
N LEU A 193 5.56 1.35 -8.39
CA LEU A 193 4.50 1.07 -9.37
C LEU A 193 5.08 0.88 -10.78
N SER A 194 5.93 1.81 -11.22
CA SER A 194 6.54 1.75 -12.54
C SER A 194 7.39 0.50 -12.73
N ASP A 195 8.22 0.15 -11.74
CA ASP A 195 9.11 -1.00 -11.84
C ASP A 195 8.34 -2.32 -11.74
N VAL A 196 7.41 -2.47 -10.79
CA VAL A 196 6.61 -3.69 -10.67
C VAL A 196 5.85 -3.96 -11.95
N MET A 197 5.15 -2.96 -12.47
CA MET A 197 4.34 -3.16 -13.66
C MET A 197 5.20 -3.42 -14.93
N THR A 198 6.46 -2.99 -14.94
CA THR A 198 7.42 -3.36 -16.01
C THR A 198 7.76 -4.85 -15.95
N GLU A 199 7.90 -5.42 -14.75
CA GLU A 199 8.29 -6.82 -14.55
C GLU A 199 7.10 -7.79 -14.74
N ILE A 200 5.92 -7.46 -14.21
CA ILE A 200 4.77 -8.39 -14.16
C ILE A 200 3.58 -7.96 -15.02
N GLY A 201 3.72 -6.87 -15.78
CA GLY A 201 2.69 -6.35 -16.68
C GLY A 201 1.56 -5.60 -15.97
N ASN A 202 0.45 -5.38 -16.69
CA ASN A 202 -0.69 -4.60 -16.23
C ASN A 202 -1.61 -5.39 -15.27
N ARG A 203 -1.04 -5.85 -14.16
CA ARG A 203 -1.76 -6.47 -13.04
C ARG A 203 -2.19 -5.43 -12.03
N LEU A 204 -3.17 -5.78 -11.20
CA LEU A 204 -3.40 -5.09 -9.95
C LEU A 204 -2.21 -5.33 -9.03
N ILE A 205 -1.77 -4.27 -8.36
CA ILE A 205 -0.67 -4.26 -7.41
C ILE A 205 -1.14 -3.54 -6.17
N MET A 206 -0.82 -4.10 -5.01
CA MET A 206 -1.02 -3.47 -3.73
C MET A 206 0.32 -2.94 -3.21
N ILE A 207 0.38 -1.68 -2.78
CA ILE A 207 1.53 -1.12 -2.06
C ILE A 207 1.10 -0.84 -0.64
N ALA A 208 1.84 -1.40 0.30
CA ALA A 208 1.57 -1.25 1.72
C ALA A 208 2.83 -0.83 2.49
N TYR A 209 2.64 0.02 3.50
CA TYR A 209 3.69 0.53 4.36
C TYR A 209 3.50 -0.01 5.76
N TYR A 210 4.58 -0.55 6.32
CA TYR A 210 4.57 -1.16 7.64
C TYR A 210 5.01 -0.15 8.70
N ASN A 211 4.21 0.03 9.75
CA ASN A 211 4.63 0.73 10.96
C ASN A 211 5.28 -0.26 11.93
N PRO A 212 6.61 -0.24 12.14
CA PRO A 212 7.28 -1.19 13.02
C PRO A 212 6.97 -0.98 14.50
N GLN A 213 6.55 0.23 14.89
CA GLN A 213 6.25 0.57 16.28
C GLN A 213 4.91 -0.04 16.72
N GLU A 214 3.90 0.07 15.85
CA GLU A 214 2.54 -0.43 16.08
C GLU A 214 2.36 -1.87 15.58
N LYS A 215 3.28 -2.35 14.75
CA LYS A 215 3.22 -3.63 14.03
C LYS A 215 2.01 -3.74 13.11
N GLU A 216 1.66 -2.63 12.48
CA GLU A 216 0.50 -2.53 11.60
C GLU A 216 0.94 -2.26 10.16
N LEU A 217 0.20 -2.81 9.22
CA LEU A 217 0.45 -2.65 7.80
C LEU A 217 -0.70 -1.85 7.19
N TYR A 218 -0.39 -0.78 6.46
CA TYR A 218 -1.39 0.10 5.86
C TYR A 218 -1.26 0.08 4.35
N VAL A 219 -2.37 -0.19 3.65
CA VAL A 219 -2.39 -0.11 2.18
C VAL A 219 -2.54 1.33 1.76
N TYR A 220 -1.64 1.79 0.89
CA TYR A 220 -1.67 3.13 0.31
C TYR A 220 -2.17 3.10 -1.13
N HIS A 221 -1.91 2.02 -1.86
CA HIS A 221 -2.31 1.89 -3.25
C HIS A 221 -2.85 0.49 -3.53
N LEU A 222 -3.96 0.43 -4.26
CA LEU A 222 -4.40 -0.75 -5.01
C LEU A 222 -4.73 -0.29 -6.43
N THR A 223 -3.89 -0.61 -7.40
CA THR A 223 -3.98 -0.05 -8.74
C THR A 223 -3.40 -0.97 -9.81
N ASN A 224 -3.78 -0.76 -11.06
CA ASN A 224 -3.01 -1.22 -12.22
C ASN A 224 -2.45 0.02 -12.97
N TRP A 225 -1.94 -0.16 -14.21
CA TRP A 225 -1.34 0.92 -14.99
C TRP A 225 -2.34 2.03 -15.38
N THR A 226 -3.61 1.67 -15.53
CA THR A 226 -4.62 2.51 -16.19
C THR A 226 -5.68 3.04 -15.23
N LYS A 227 -5.95 2.32 -14.14
CA LYS A 227 -7.11 2.49 -13.26
C LYS A 227 -6.69 2.21 -11.81
N PRO A 228 -6.67 3.23 -10.94
CA PRO A 228 -6.57 3.02 -9.51
C PRO A 228 -7.92 2.55 -8.94
N LEU A 229 -7.88 1.50 -8.10
CA LEU A 229 -9.03 1.07 -7.30
C LEU A 229 -9.07 1.76 -5.95
N PHE A 230 -7.89 2.00 -5.36
CA PHE A 230 -7.76 2.63 -4.07
C PHE A 230 -6.46 3.42 -3.98
N THR A 231 -6.55 4.62 -3.41
CA THR A 231 -5.42 5.42 -2.99
C THR A 231 -5.72 6.02 -1.64
N TYR A 232 -4.76 5.95 -0.73
CA TYR A 232 -4.84 6.56 0.59
C TYR A 232 -3.67 7.52 0.80
N THR A 233 -3.98 8.65 1.41
CA THR A 233 -3.02 9.67 1.80
C THR A 233 -3.29 10.02 3.26
N GLN A 234 -2.28 9.91 4.12
CA GLN A 234 -2.35 10.53 5.45
C GLN A 234 -2.22 12.04 5.30
N GLU A 235 -3.21 12.78 5.80
CA GLU A 235 -3.17 14.24 5.92
C GLU A 235 -2.25 14.70 7.06
#